data_AF-A0A534SDI8-F1
#
_entry.id   AF-A0A534SDI8-F1
#
_cell.length_a   1.000
_cell.length_b   1.000
_cell.length_c   1.000
_cell.angle_alpha   90.00
_cell.angle_beta   90.00
_cell.angle_gamma   90.00
#
_symmetry.space_group_name_H-M   'P 1'
#
loop_
_entity.id
_entity.type
_entity.pdbx_description
1 polymer ?
#
loop_
_entity_poly.entity_id
_entity_poly.type
_entity_poly.pdbx_seq_one_letter_code
_entity_poly.pdbx_strand_id
1 'polypeptide(L)'
;MRTSRLVIVSNRAPLEMVRGPQGVHAQRTVGGLAAALDDALRAHDGTWIAWVGQHASDDLRPETTGLAYPIRAVRLKEREISDYYAGFSNQVLWPLCHMFPSRCRIQQNYWTAYRAANERFAAAVQASVMPGDLVWIHDFHLCLVPGLLRSAGVPARLGVFWHIPFPPPTVFGILRWREELLSGLLGADLLAFQTDADVRNFLASVRQYLDVPVLDDPPSVRLGWRRCPSASITSTSGRRHPSRPPESVRRACGTTSAARWCCSGSTASTTPRGSSSGCAASSVSSSGSPGGGVGSASSR
;
A
#
# COMPACT_ATOMS: atom_id res chain seq x y z
N MET A 1 -15.59 -19.22 20.15
CA MET A 1 -15.34 -19.10 18.70
C MET A 1 -13.85 -18.84 18.53
N ARG A 2 -13.10 -19.67 17.78
CA ARG A 2 -11.71 -19.33 17.45
C ARG A 2 -11.72 -17.99 16.71
N THR A 3 -10.97 -17.02 17.21
CA THR A 3 -10.72 -15.76 16.50
C THR A 3 -10.03 -16.10 15.18
N SER A 4 -10.56 -15.61 14.06
CA SER A 4 -9.88 -15.76 12.77
C SER A 4 -8.50 -15.10 12.86
N ARG A 5 -7.48 -15.81 12.38
CA ARG A 5 -6.14 -15.24 12.25
C ARG A 5 -6.17 -14.15 11.19
N LEU A 6 -5.51 -13.04 11.49
CA LEU A 6 -5.40 -11.90 10.58
C LEU A 6 -4.09 -12.01 9.78
N VAL A 7 -4.19 -11.99 8.45
CA VAL A 7 -3.05 -11.96 7.54
C VAL A 7 -3.05 -10.61 6.84
N ILE A 8 -2.12 -9.74 7.18
CA ILE A 8 -1.98 -8.42 6.57
C ILE A 8 -1.04 -8.52 5.39
N VAL A 9 -1.42 -7.95 4.26
CA VAL A 9 -0.61 -7.95 3.03
C VAL A 9 -0.44 -6.52 2.55
N SER A 10 0.80 -6.04 2.49
CA SER A 10 1.12 -4.69 2.01
C SER A 10 2.43 -4.68 1.25
N ASN A 11 2.64 -3.67 0.41
CA ASN A 11 3.89 -3.54 -0.33
C ASN A 11 5.13 -3.49 0.59
N ARG A 12 5.05 -2.78 1.72
CA ARG A 12 6.13 -2.65 2.70
C ARG A 12 5.68 -3.06 4.09
N ALA A 13 6.59 -3.66 4.84
CA ALA A 13 6.40 -3.98 6.25
C ALA A 13 6.76 -2.78 7.15
N PRO A 14 6.47 -2.82 8.47
CA PRO A 14 6.87 -1.80 9.45
C PRO A 14 8.40 -1.77 9.75
N LEU A 15 9.19 -2.44 8.91
CA LEU A 15 10.63 -2.52 8.99
C LEU A 15 11.23 -2.86 7.62
N GLU A 16 12.53 -2.68 7.52
CA GLU A 16 13.36 -3.14 6.42
C GLU A 16 14.56 -3.93 6.96
N MET A 17 14.93 -5.01 6.29
CA MET A 17 16.13 -5.78 6.59
C MET A 17 17.30 -5.19 5.80
N VAL A 18 18.16 -4.46 6.50
CA VAL A 18 19.28 -3.72 5.92
C VAL A 18 20.60 -4.43 6.20
N ARG A 19 21.53 -4.39 5.23
CA ARG A 19 22.89 -4.92 5.41
C ARG A 19 23.75 -3.83 6.06
N GLY A 20 24.28 -4.15 7.24
CA GLY A 20 25.25 -3.32 7.95
C GLY A 20 26.59 -4.02 8.15
N PRO A 21 27.54 -3.36 8.85
CA PRO A 21 28.88 -3.89 9.11
C PRO A 21 28.87 -5.23 9.87
N GLN A 22 27.87 -5.45 10.72
CA GLN A 22 27.71 -6.67 11.53
C GLN A 22 26.75 -7.69 10.91
N GLY A 23 26.41 -7.52 9.62
CA GLY A 23 25.46 -8.38 8.91
C GLY A 23 24.08 -7.73 8.73
N VAL A 24 23.08 -8.57 8.46
CA VAL A 24 21.71 -8.12 8.17
C VAL A 24 20.96 -7.88 9.47
N HIS A 25 20.35 -6.70 9.63
CA HIS A 25 19.59 -6.33 10.83
C HIS A 25 18.27 -5.63 10.44
N ALA A 26 17.29 -5.69 11.34
CA ALA A 26 16.00 -5.03 11.15
C ALA A 26 16.10 -3.53 11.51
N GLN A 27 15.65 -2.67 10.60
CA GLN A 27 15.51 -1.24 10.82
C GLN A 27 14.04 -0.85 10.74
N ARG A 28 13.51 -0.21 11.80
CA ARG A 28 12.11 0.23 11.83
C ARG A 28 11.86 1.34 10.83
N THR A 29 10.75 1.24 10.11
CA THR A 29 10.28 2.28 9.19
C THR A 29 9.14 3.06 9.83
N VAL A 30 9.09 4.36 9.56
CA VAL A 30 7.96 5.21 10.00
C VAL A 30 6.86 5.11 8.96
N GLY A 31 5.66 4.68 9.38
CA GLY A 31 4.50 4.59 8.49
C GLY A 31 3.19 4.54 9.27
N GLY A 32 2.21 5.35 8.88
CA GLY A 32 0.90 5.41 9.54
C GLY A 32 0.13 4.08 9.47
N LEU A 33 0.32 3.32 8.38
CA LEU A 33 -0.29 1.99 8.21
C LEU A 33 0.15 1.00 9.30
N ALA A 34 1.47 0.92 9.53
CA ALA A 34 2.07 0.06 10.53
C ALA A 34 1.53 0.34 11.93
N ALA A 35 1.55 1.61 12.34
CA ALA A 35 1.06 2.04 13.64
C ALA A 35 -0.43 1.71 13.86
N ALA A 36 -1.25 1.80 12.80
CA ALA A 36 -2.69 1.53 12.88
C ALA A 36 -3.04 0.03 12.95
N LEU A 37 -2.20 -0.84 12.38
CA LEU A 37 -2.47 -2.27 12.22
C LEU A 37 -1.80 -3.14 13.29
N ASP A 38 -0.84 -2.58 14.03
CA ASP A 38 -0.07 -3.29 15.07
C ASP A 38 -0.96 -3.95 16.13
N ASP A 39 -1.92 -3.20 16.68
CA ASP A 39 -2.84 -3.71 17.71
C ASP A 39 -3.74 -4.83 17.18
N ALA A 40 -4.17 -4.72 15.92
CA ALA A 40 -5.02 -5.73 15.28
C ALA A 40 -4.25 -7.04 15.06
N LEU A 41 -3.00 -6.97 14.62
CA LEU A 41 -2.17 -8.17 14.45
C LEU A 41 -1.90 -8.86 15.79
N ARG A 42 -1.59 -8.10 16.84
CA ARG A 42 -1.37 -8.65 18.19
C ARG A 42 -2.61 -9.34 18.75
N ALA A 43 -3.78 -8.75 18.57
CA ALA A 43 -5.04 -9.29 19.09
C ALA A 43 -5.48 -10.58 18.36
N HIS A 44 -4.99 -10.81 17.14
CA HIS A 44 -5.44 -11.89 16.26
C HIS A 44 -4.35 -12.94 15.95
N ASP A 45 -3.22 -12.91 16.66
CA ASP A 45 -2.05 -13.79 16.42
C ASP A 45 -1.66 -13.84 14.92
N GLY A 46 -1.64 -12.64 14.33
CA GLY A 46 -1.58 -12.48 12.89
C GLY A 46 -0.18 -12.60 12.28
N THR A 47 -0.12 -12.59 10.96
CA THR A 47 1.14 -12.52 10.20
C THR A 47 1.10 -11.35 9.24
N TRP A 48 2.24 -10.68 9.07
CA TRP A 48 2.41 -9.65 8.06
C TRP A 48 3.15 -10.22 6.85
N ILE A 49 2.60 -10.08 5.64
CA ILE A 49 3.22 -10.49 4.39
C ILE A 49 3.60 -9.24 3.58
N ALA A 50 4.90 -9.01 3.38
CA ALA A 50 5.39 -7.79 2.74
C ALA A 50 6.79 -7.93 2.14
N TRP A 51 7.17 -7.01 1.26
CA TRP A 51 8.58 -6.82 0.92
C TRP A 51 9.29 -6.08 2.07
N VAL A 52 10.48 -6.57 2.43
CA VAL A 52 11.28 -6.15 3.59
C VAL A 52 12.73 -5.85 3.21
N GLY A 53 12.99 -5.55 1.94
CA GLY A 53 14.35 -5.40 1.42
C GLY A 53 14.89 -6.68 0.78
N GLN A 54 16.02 -6.56 0.09
CA GLN A 54 16.59 -7.65 -0.74
C GLN A 54 17.32 -8.74 0.05
N HIS A 55 17.74 -8.45 1.27
CA HIS A 55 18.62 -9.32 2.05
C HIS A 55 17.89 -10.12 3.13
N ALA A 56 16.55 -10.16 3.10
CA ALA A 56 15.76 -10.87 4.09
C ALA A 56 15.66 -12.39 3.83
N SER A 57 15.60 -13.17 4.91
CA SER A 57 15.06 -14.53 4.87
C SER A 57 13.56 -14.49 4.57
N ASP A 58 13.00 -15.61 4.10
CA ASP A 58 11.58 -15.70 3.76
C ASP A 58 10.69 -15.57 5.00
N ASP A 59 11.11 -16.15 6.12
CA ASP A 59 10.41 -16.04 7.39
C ASP A 59 11.27 -15.23 8.38
N LEU A 60 10.68 -14.16 8.90
CA LEU A 60 11.29 -13.30 9.91
C LEU A 60 10.49 -13.46 11.20
N ARG A 61 11.16 -13.94 12.24
CA ARG A 61 10.52 -14.20 13.53
C ARG A 61 10.43 -12.90 14.38
N PRO A 62 9.50 -12.84 15.35
CA PRO A 62 9.42 -11.77 16.34
C PRO A 62 10.77 -11.41 16.97
N GLU A 63 11.59 -12.41 17.31
CA GLU A 63 12.88 -12.21 17.98
C GLU A 63 13.91 -11.52 17.06
N THR A 64 13.80 -11.74 15.75
CA THR A 64 14.67 -11.11 14.74
C THR A 64 14.25 -9.68 14.43
N THR A 65 12.94 -9.40 14.49
CA THR A 65 12.35 -8.13 14.03
C THR A 65 12.03 -7.16 15.16
N GLY A 66 11.99 -7.65 16.40
CA GLY A 66 11.48 -6.93 17.56
C GLY A 66 9.99 -6.62 17.48
N LEU A 67 9.24 -7.30 16.60
CA LEU A 67 7.79 -7.20 16.49
C LEU A 67 7.10 -8.21 17.41
N ALA A 68 5.81 -8.01 17.65
CA ALA A 68 4.98 -8.95 18.39
C ALA A 68 4.40 -10.08 17.51
N TYR A 69 4.71 -10.08 16.21
CA TYR A 69 4.16 -11.00 15.22
C TYR A 69 5.21 -11.30 14.14
N PRO A 70 5.12 -12.46 13.46
CA PRO A 70 6.05 -12.81 12.38
C PRO A 70 5.79 -12.00 11.11
N ILE A 71 6.85 -11.85 10.30
CA ILE A 71 6.75 -11.36 8.92
C ILE A 71 7.11 -12.49 7.95
N ARG A 72 6.26 -12.70 6.94
CA ARG A 72 6.61 -13.45 5.73
C ARG A 72 7.11 -12.48 4.66
N ALA A 73 8.39 -12.56 4.35
CA ALA A 73 9.01 -11.72 3.33
C ALA A 73 8.59 -12.14 1.92
N VAL A 74 8.27 -11.16 1.08
CA VAL A 74 8.08 -11.36 -0.37
C VAL A 74 9.35 -10.96 -1.09
N ARG A 75 10.01 -11.93 -1.73
CA ARG A 75 11.20 -11.67 -2.55
C ARG A 75 10.82 -11.10 -3.90
N LEU A 76 11.24 -9.87 -4.14
CA LEU A 76 11.16 -9.20 -5.44
C LEU A 76 12.54 -9.17 -6.11
N LYS A 77 12.57 -9.39 -7.42
CA LYS A 77 13.76 -9.20 -8.26
C LYS A 77 14.06 -7.70 -8.40
N GLU A 78 15.31 -7.34 -8.66
CA GLU A 78 15.73 -5.94 -8.86
C GLU A 78 14.83 -5.19 -9.87
N ARG A 79 14.60 -5.80 -11.03
CA ARG A 79 13.73 -5.21 -12.07
C ARG A 79 12.28 -5.07 -11.63
N GLU A 80 11.79 -5.91 -10.73
CA GLU A 80 10.44 -5.76 -10.16
C GLU A 80 10.42 -4.58 -9.17
N ILE A 81 11.50 -4.35 -8.42
CA ILE A 81 11.59 -3.16 -7.56
C ILE A 81 11.59 -1.88 -8.41
N SER A 82 12.38 -1.82 -9.48
CA SER A 82 12.41 -0.62 -10.36
C SER A 82 11.10 -0.44 -11.13
N ASP A 83 10.60 -1.47 -11.80
CA ASP A 83 9.52 -1.31 -12.78
C ASP A 83 8.13 -1.50 -12.18
N TYR A 84 7.98 -2.26 -11.09
CA TYR A 84 6.70 -2.37 -10.37
C TYR A 84 6.50 -1.24 -9.36
N TYR A 85 7.47 -1.01 -8.46
CA TYR A 85 7.30 -0.01 -7.40
C TYR A 85 7.58 1.40 -7.91
N ALA A 86 8.78 1.67 -8.42
CA ALA A 86 9.09 3.01 -8.94
C ALA A 86 8.42 3.29 -10.29
N GLY A 87 8.18 2.27 -11.11
CA GLY A 87 7.48 2.34 -12.40
C GLY A 87 5.96 2.36 -12.24
N PHE A 88 5.30 1.20 -12.36
CA PHE A 88 3.84 1.14 -12.45
C PHE A 88 3.12 1.79 -11.26
N SER A 89 3.55 1.48 -10.04
CA SER A 89 2.89 1.99 -8.84
C SER A 89 3.03 3.52 -8.76
N ASN A 90 4.25 4.04 -8.81
CA ASN A 90 4.51 5.46 -8.53
C ASN A 90 4.56 6.39 -9.76
N GLN A 91 4.74 5.87 -10.98
CA GLN A 91 4.69 6.65 -12.23
C GLN A 91 3.42 6.42 -13.04
N VAL A 92 2.55 5.48 -12.67
CA VAL A 92 1.26 5.27 -13.34
C VAL A 92 0.09 5.39 -12.38
N LEU A 93 -0.07 4.46 -11.44
CA LEU A 93 -1.26 4.42 -10.58
C LEU A 93 -1.33 5.63 -9.65
N TRP A 94 -0.24 5.96 -8.96
CA TRP A 94 -0.20 7.09 -8.02
C TRP A 94 -0.59 8.42 -8.69
N PRO A 95 0.09 8.90 -9.76
CA PRO A 95 -0.26 10.19 -10.36
C PRO A 95 -1.65 10.18 -10.97
N LEU A 96 -2.09 9.07 -11.56
CA LEU A 96 -3.43 8.97 -12.14
C LEU A 96 -4.52 9.12 -11.09
N CYS A 97 -4.40 8.37 -9.99
CA CYS A 97 -5.40 8.38 -8.92
C CYS A 97 -5.43 9.72 -8.16
N HIS A 98 -4.33 10.47 -8.18
CA HIS A 98 -4.26 11.83 -7.64
C HIS A 98 -4.60 12.92 -8.67
N MET A 99 -5.24 12.56 -9.79
CA MET A 99 -5.71 13.51 -10.82
C MET A 99 -4.59 14.28 -11.54
N PHE A 100 -3.42 13.64 -11.68
CA PHE A 100 -2.27 14.16 -12.44
C PHE A 100 -1.97 13.29 -13.68
N PRO A 101 -2.91 13.12 -14.63
CA PRO A 101 -2.70 12.24 -15.79
C PRO A 101 -1.51 12.64 -16.66
N SER A 102 -1.19 13.94 -16.74
CA SER A 102 -0.02 14.44 -17.47
C SER A 102 1.33 13.98 -16.90
N ARG A 103 1.36 13.49 -15.65
CA ARG A 103 2.55 12.93 -15.00
C ARG A 103 2.64 11.41 -15.14
N CYS A 104 1.67 10.77 -15.80
CA CYS A 104 1.66 9.32 -15.97
C CYS A 104 2.66 8.89 -17.06
N ARG A 105 3.51 7.91 -16.74
CA ARG A 105 4.42 7.26 -17.70
C ARG A 105 3.98 5.82 -17.95
N ILE A 106 3.08 5.64 -18.91
CA ILE A 106 2.49 4.33 -19.21
C ILE A 106 3.44 3.51 -20.10
N GLN A 107 3.99 2.42 -19.55
CA GLN A 107 4.90 1.53 -20.27
C GLN A 107 4.50 0.06 -20.08
N GLN A 108 4.69 -0.77 -21.12
CA GLN A 108 4.35 -2.19 -21.07
C GLN A 108 5.20 -2.96 -20.06
N ASN A 109 6.50 -2.66 -19.95
CA ASN A 109 7.39 -3.30 -18.99
C ASN A 109 6.97 -3.04 -17.53
N TYR A 110 6.47 -1.83 -17.23
CA TYR A 110 5.91 -1.51 -15.91
C TYR A 110 4.74 -2.43 -15.57
N TRP A 111 3.82 -2.65 -16.50
CA TRP A 111 2.71 -3.57 -16.29
C TRP A 111 3.17 -5.02 -16.09
N THR A 112 4.10 -5.50 -16.92
CA THR A 112 4.66 -6.85 -16.79
C THR A 112 5.30 -7.05 -15.41
N ALA A 113 6.07 -6.08 -14.94
CA ALA A 113 6.66 -6.13 -13.59
C ALA A 113 5.58 -6.06 -12.50
N TYR A 114 4.54 -5.24 -12.68
CA TYR A 114 3.43 -5.11 -11.73
C TYR A 114 2.67 -6.41 -11.54
N ARG A 115 2.36 -7.09 -12.63
CA ARG A 115 1.76 -8.43 -12.61
C ARG A 115 2.66 -9.44 -11.90
N ALA A 116 3.94 -9.51 -12.28
CA ALA A 116 4.89 -10.45 -11.68
C ALA A 116 5.05 -10.23 -10.16
N ALA A 117 5.10 -8.98 -9.70
CA ALA A 117 5.12 -8.67 -8.28
C ALA A 117 3.82 -9.13 -7.58
N ASN A 118 2.64 -8.81 -8.14
CA ASN A 118 1.36 -9.24 -7.57
C ASN A 118 1.23 -10.77 -7.51
N GLU A 119 1.73 -11.50 -8.51
CA GLU A 119 1.79 -12.97 -8.53
C GLU A 119 2.68 -13.51 -7.39
N ARG A 120 3.82 -12.87 -7.10
CA ARG A 120 4.68 -13.23 -5.95
C ARG A 120 4.00 -12.99 -4.62
N PHE A 121 3.31 -11.86 -4.46
CA PHE A 121 2.52 -11.56 -3.27
C PHE A 121 1.40 -12.59 -3.09
N ALA A 122 0.65 -12.91 -4.15
CA ALA A 122 -0.40 -13.92 -4.10
C ALA A 122 0.15 -15.31 -3.73
N ALA A 123 1.29 -15.71 -4.28
CA ALA A 123 1.95 -16.98 -3.94
C ALA A 123 2.39 -17.03 -2.46
N ALA A 124 2.94 -15.94 -1.93
CA ALA A 124 3.33 -15.86 -0.52
C ALA A 124 2.11 -15.95 0.41
N VAL A 125 1.00 -15.30 0.05
CA VAL A 125 -0.26 -15.41 0.79
C VAL A 125 -0.81 -16.83 0.72
N GLN A 126 -0.88 -17.43 -0.46
CA GLN A 126 -1.38 -18.80 -0.66
C GLN A 126 -0.61 -19.83 0.18
N ALA A 127 0.71 -19.67 0.29
CA ALA A 127 1.54 -20.54 1.12
C ALA A 127 1.34 -20.35 2.63
N SER A 128 0.72 -19.24 3.05
CA SER A 128 0.60 -18.85 4.46
C SER A 128 -0.79 -19.04 5.03
N VAL A 129 -1.85 -18.96 4.21
CA VAL A 129 -3.25 -18.91 4.67
C VAL A 129 -3.81 -20.28 5.04
N MET A 130 -4.69 -20.30 6.03
CA MET A 130 -5.47 -21.46 6.46
C MET A 130 -6.98 -21.21 6.29
N PRO A 131 -7.80 -22.28 6.23
CA PRO A 131 -9.25 -22.13 6.22
C PRO A 131 -9.78 -21.27 7.37
N GLY A 132 -10.56 -20.24 7.03
CA GLY A 132 -11.16 -19.33 8.01
C GLY A 132 -10.33 -18.09 8.36
N ASP A 133 -9.13 -17.96 7.79
CA ASP A 133 -8.32 -16.75 7.91
C ASP A 133 -9.01 -15.53 7.27
N LEU A 134 -8.65 -14.35 7.77
CA LEU A 134 -8.94 -13.07 7.15
C LEU A 134 -7.66 -12.52 6.53
N VAL A 135 -7.62 -12.44 5.20
CA VAL A 135 -6.54 -11.77 4.47
C VAL A 135 -6.96 -10.34 4.20
N TRP A 136 -6.20 -9.39 4.73
CA TRP A 136 -6.44 -7.96 4.52
C TRP A 136 -5.31 -7.35 3.68
N ILE A 137 -5.65 -7.04 2.43
CA ILE A 137 -4.73 -6.53 1.41
C ILE A 137 -4.80 -5.00 1.42
N HIS A 138 -3.64 -4.36 1.44
CA HIS A 138 -3.56 -2.92 1.52
C HIS A 138 -2.93 -2.31 0.26
N ASP A 139 -3.67 -1.34 -0.24
CA ASP A 139 -3.24 -0.29 -1.16
C ASP A 139 -3.09 -0.66 -2.64
N PHE A 140 -2.96 0.39 -3.46
CA PHE A 140 -2.93 0.33 -4.93
C PHE A 140 -1.78 -0.51 -5.52
N HIS A 141 -0.78 -0.83 -4.73
CA HIS A 141 0.34 -1.69 -5.11
C HIS A 141 -0.11 -3.13 -5.42
N LEU A 142 -1.15 -3.61 -4.74
CA LEU A 142 -1.54 -5.03 -4.72
C LEU A 142 -2.93 -5.28 -5.34
N CYS A 143 -3.27 -4.49 -6.36
CA CYS A 143 -4.60 -4.47 -6.98
C CYS A 143 -5.03 -5.83 -7.55
N LEU A 144 -4.09 -6.65 -8.04
CA LEU A 144 -4.39 -7.94 -8.68
C LEU A 144 -4.42 -9.10 -7.69
N VAL A 145 -3.83 -8.93 -6.50
CA VAL A 145 -3.72 -10.00 -5.49
C VAL A 145 -5.08 -10.63 -5.13
N PRO A 146 -6.19 -9.89 -4.90
CA PRO A 146 -7.46 -10.50 -4.55
C PRO A 146 -7.99 -11.43 -5.66
N GLY A 147 -7.95 -11.00 -6.91
CA GLY A 147 -8.36 -11.78 -8.08
C GLY A 147 -7.51 -13.03 -8.29
N LEU A 148 -6.19 -12.91 -8.13
CA LEU A 148 -5.25 -14.04 -8.20
C LEU A 148 -5.54 -15.08 -7.11
N LEU A 149 -5.71 -14.64 -5.86
CA LEU A 149 -6.02 -15.52 -4.73
C LEU A 149 -7.38 -16.20 -4.89
N ARG A 150 -8.39 -15.45 -5.34
CA ARG A 150 -9.72 -16.01 -5.60
C ARG A 150 -9.66 -17.10 -6.67
N SER A 151 -8.94 -16.86 -7.75
CA SER A 151 -8.76 -17.81 -8.85
C SER A 151 -8.00 -19.07 -8.41
N ALA A 152 -7.05 -18.91 -7.48
CA ALA A 152 -6.33 -20.03 -6.85
C ALA A 152 -7.18 -20.80 -5.81
N GLY A 153 -8.41 -20.38 -5.54
CA GLY A 153 -9.32 -21.08 -4.64
C GLY A 153 -8.93 -21.01 -3.16
N VAL A 154 -8.24 -19.93 -2.73
CA VAL A 154 -7.80 -19.85 -1.32
C VAL A 154 -9.00 -19.87 -0.35
N PRO A 155 -8.92 -20.64 0.75
CA PRO A 155 -10.04 -20.83 1.68
C PRO A 155 -10.14 -19.70 2.73
N ALA A 156 -9.87 -18.46 2.32
CA ALA A 156 -9.83 -17.29 3.19
C ALA A 156 -10.84 -16.22 2.77
N ARG A 157 -11.22 -15.37 3.73
CA ARG A 157 -11.96 -14.13 3.44
C ARG A 157 -10.97 -13.07 3.00
N LEU A 158 -11.28 -12.38 1.90
CA LEU A 158 -10.39 -11.39 1.28
C LEU A 158 -10.96 -9.99 1.47
N GLY A 159 -10.28 -9.14 2.24
CA GLY A 159 -10.58 -7.72 2.34
C GLY A 159 -9.52 -6.90 1.64
N VAL A 160 -9.92 -5.79 1.03
CA VAL A 160 -9.00 -4.78 0.47
C VAL A 160 -9.30 -3.43 1.09
N PHE A 161 -8.27 -2.70 1.48
CA PHE A 161 -8.38 -1.27 1.81
C PHE A 161 -7.53 -0.44 0.85
N TRP A 162 -8.18 0.44 0.11
CA TRP A 162 -7.59 1.35 -0.87
C TRP A 162 -7.30 2.71 -0.22
N HIS A 163 -6.02 3.07 -0.08
CA HIS A 163 -5.62 4.21 0.77
C HIS A 163 -5.57 5.56 0.07
N ILE A 164 -5.45 5.55 -1.26
CA ILE A 164 -5.38 6.77 -2.08
C ILE A 164 -6.76 7.10 -2.66
N PRO A 165 -6.98 8.29 -3.26
CA PRO A 165 -8.24 8.56 -3.93
C PRO A 165 -8.51 7.56 -5.07
N PHE A 166 -9.78 7.30 -5.38
CA PHE A 166 -10.16 6.55 -6.58
C PHE A 166 -10.64 7.53 -7.66
N PRO A 167 -9.99 7.61 -8.83
CA PRO A 167 -10.30 8.63 -9.83
C PRO A 167 -11.66 8.35 -10.50
N PRO A 168 -12.36 9.38 -11.03
CA PRO A 168 -13.58 9.18 -11.79
C PRO A 168 -13.29 8.36 -13.07
N PRO A 169 -14.32 7.72 -13.65
CA PRO A 169 -14.13 6.81 -14.78
C PRO A 169 -13.37 7.43 -15.95
N THR A 170 -13.68 8.67 -16.32
CA THR A 170 -13.02 9.39 -17.41
C THR A 170 -11.50 9.49 -17.26
N VAL A 171 -11.00 9.58 -16.03
CA VAL A 171 -9.56 9.57 -15.74
C VAL A 171 -9.03 8.15 -15.61
N PHE A 172 -9.77 7.25 -14.95
CA PHE A 172 -9.38 5.84 -14.85
C PHE A 172 -9.24 5.16 -16.22
N GLY A 173 -10.09 5.55 -17.18
CA GLY A 173 -10.10 5.06 -18.57
C GLY A 173 -8.84 5.33 -19.37
N ILE A 174 -7.94 6.21 -18.90
CA ILE A 174 -6.62 6.43 -19.50
C ILE A 174 -5.75 5.15 -19.39
N LEU A 175 -6.01 4.29 -18.41
CA LEU A 175 -5.28 3.04 -18.22
C LEU A 175 -5.63 2.01 -19.31
N ARG A 176 -4.57 1.43 -19.88
CA ARG A 176 -4.67 0.31 -20.83
C ARG A 176 -5.23 -0.94 -20.16
N TRP A 177 -4.81 -1.21 -18.92
CA TRP A 177 -5.14 -2.42 -18.14
C TRP A 177 -6.25 -2.20 -17.10
N ARG A 178 -7.16 -1.27 -17.38
CA ARG A 178 -8.22 -0.86 -16.46
C ARG A 178 -9.13 -2.02 -16.07
N GLU A 179 -9.44 -2.91 -17.02
CA GLU A 179 -10.35 -4.04 -16.82
C GLU A 179 -9.69 -5.10 -15.93
N GLU A 180 -8.41 -5.38 -16.13
CA GLU A 180 -7.64 -6.31 -15.31
C GLU A 180 -7.46 -5.78 -13.87
N LEU A 181 -7.23 -4.48 -13.70
CA LEU A 181 -7.14 -3.87 -12.37
C LEU A 181 -8.48 -3.93 -11.62
N LEU A 182 -9.58 -3.55 -12.27
CA LEU A 182 -10.92 -3.64 -11.66
C LEU A 182 -11.30 -5.09 -11.34
N SER A 183 -11.05 -6.02 -12.27
CA SER A 183 -11.29 -7.45 -12.05
C SER A 183 -10.43 -8.02 -10.92
N GLY A 184 -9.18 -7.55 -10.80
CA GLY A 184 -8.29 -7.88 -9.69
C GLY A 184 -8.88 -7.50 -8.33
N LEU A 185 -9.38 -6.27 -8.19
CA LEU A 185 -10.02 -5.79 -6.96
C LEU A 185 -11.30 -6.58 -6.63
N LEU A 186 -12.10 -6.89 -7.65
CA LEU A 186 -13.36 -7.63 -7.52
C LEU A 186 -13.19 -9.09 -7.07
N GLY A 187 -11.95 -9.60 -6.96
CA GLY A 187 -11.69 -10.86 -6.27
C GLY A 187 -11.93 -10.82 -4.75
N ALA A 188 -11.96 -9.64 -4.16
CA ALA A 188 -12.19 -9.42 -2.73
C ALA A 188 -13.63 -9.72 -2.31
N ASP A 189 -13.82 -10.13 -1.06
CA ASP A 189 -15.13 -10.24 -0.39
C ASP A 189 -15.59 -8.88 0.18
N LEU A 190 -14.68 -7.92 0.36
CA LEU A 190 -14.98 -6.54 0.78
C LEU A 190 -13.93 -5.57 0.22
N LEU A 191 -14.40 -4.50 -0.43
CA LEU A 191 -13.58 -3.36 -0.84
C LEU A 191 -13.88 -2.15 0.04
N ALA A 192 -12.85 -1.61 0.69
CA ALA A 192 -12.95 -0.44 1.55
C ALA A 192 -12.13 0.72 0.98
N PHE A 193 -12.67 1.93 1.07
CA PHE A 193 -12.09 3.18 0.55
C PHE A 193 -12.08 4.27 1.62
N GLN A 194 -11.34 5.36 1.35
CA GLN A 194 -11.29 6.53 2.23
C GLN A 194 -12.63 7.27 2.27
N THR A 195 -13.27 7.52 1.13
CA THR A 195 -14.47 8.36 1.08
C THR A 195 -15.62 7.73 0.29
N ASP A 196 -16.83 8.22 0.51
CA ASP A 196 -17.99 7.84 -0.30
C ASP A 196 -17.83 8.26 -1.77
N ALA A 197 -17.05 9.31 -2.04
CA ALA A 197 -16.72 9.71 -3.41
C ALA A 197 -15.86 8.65 -4.10
N ASP A 198 -14.89 8.08 -3.40
CA ASP A 198 -14.05 6.99 -3.93
C ASP A 198 -14.89 5.75 -4.23
N VAL A 199 -15.82 5.38 -3.33
CA VAL A 199 -16.78 4.29 -3.57
C VAL A 199 -17.58 4.54 -4.84
N ARG A 200 -18.17 5.74 -5.00
CA ARG A 200 -18.94 6.10 -6.19
C ARG A 200 -18.09 6.04 -7.46
N ASN A 201 -16.86 6.55 -7.41
CA ASN A 201 -15.94 6.54 -8.56
C ASN A 201 -15.52 5.13 -8.97
N PHE A 202 -15.24 4.26 -7.99
CA PHE A 202 -14.94 2.85 -8.24
C PHE A 202 -16.12 2.16 -8.91
N LEU A 203 -17.32 2.27 -8.32
CA LEU A 203 -18.53 1.64 -8.85
C LEU A 203 -18.90 2.17 -10.25
N ALA A 204 -18.72 3.47 -10.49
CA ALA A 204 -18.89 4.05 -11.82
C ALA A 204 -17.87 3.51 -12.83
N SER A 205 -16.62 3.27 -12.40
CA SER A 205 -15.58 2.69 -13.26
C SER A 205 -15.89 1.23 -13.59
N VAL A 206 -16.38 0.46 -12.61
CA VAL A 206 -16.88 -0.91 -12.84
C VAL A 206 -18.02 -0.90 -13.84
N ARG A 207 -19.05 -0.05 -13.65
CA ARG A 207 -20.18 0.06 -14.60
C ARG A 207 -19.74 0.39 -16.02
N GLN A 208 -18.75 1.26 -16.15
CA GLN A 208 -18.33 1.74 -17.46
C GLN A 208 -17.44 0.74 -18.20
N TYR A 209 -16.59 0.01 -17.48
CA TYR A 209 -15.53 -0.80 -18.10
C TYR A 209 -15.74 -2.31 -17.97
N LEU A 210 -16.61 -2.77 -17.07
CA LEU A 210 -16.92 -4.17 -16.88
C LEU A 210 -18.41 -4.43 -17.13
N ASP A 211 -18.70 -5.53 -17.83
CA ASP A 211 -20.08 -5.98 -18.06
C ASP A 211 -20.61 -6.78 -16.86
N VAL A 212 -20.67 -6.12 -15.69
CA VAL A 212 -21.15 -6.73 -14.44
C VAL A 212 -22.19 -5.85 -13.74
N PRO A 213 -23.24 -6.42 -13.13
CA PRO A 213 -24.26 -5.62 -12.46
C PRO A 213 -23.71 -4.93 -11.21
N VAL A 214 -23.92 -3.61 -11.13
CA VAL A 214 -23.58 -2.79 -9.97
C VAL A 214 -24.85 -2.35 -9.26
N LEU A 215 -24.87 -2.49 -7.93
CA LEU A 215 -25.99 -2.18 -7.06
C LEU A 215 -25.65 -0.97 -6.19
N ASP A 216 -26.56 -0.01 -6.09
CA ASP A 216 -26.33 1.23 -5.34
C ASP A 216 -26.71 1.15 -3.86
N ASP A 217 -27.61 0.23 -3.48
CA ASP A 217 -28.10 0.10 -2.11
C ASP A 217 -28.22 -1.37 -1.66
N PRO A 218 -27.34 -1.88 -0.77
CA PRO A 218 -26.06 -1.26 -0.40
C PRO A 218 -25.07 -1.27 -1.59
N PRO A 219 -24.13 -0.30 -1.64
CA PRO A 219 -23.15 -0.21 -2.73
C PRO A 219 -22.35 -1.51 -2.88
N SER A 220 -22.52 -2.21 -4.00
CA SER A 220 -21.89 -3.52 -4.25
C SER A 220 -21.85 -3.90 -5.72
N VAL A 221 -20.96 -4.83 -6.08
CA VAL A 221 -20.88 -5.42 -7.42
C VAL A 221 -21.33 -6.88 -7.34
N ARG A 222 -22.22 -7.31 -8.24
CA ARG A 222 -22.70 -8.70 -8.31
C ARG A 222 -21.88 -9.50 -9.32
N LEU A 223 -21.27 -10.59 -8.85
CA LEU A 223 -20.38 -11.47 -9.61
C LEU A 223 -20.96 -12.89 -9.59
N GLY A 224 -21.86 -13.18 -10.55
CA GLY A 224 -22.65 -14.41 -10.54
C GLY A 224 -23.47 -14.53 -9.25
N TRP A 225 -23.14 -15.53 -8.43
CA TRP A 225 -23.80 -15.76 -7.13
C TRP A 225 -23.22 -14.94 -5.97
N ARG A 226 -22.06 -14.29 -6.15
CA ARG A 226 -21.41 -13.49 -5.12
C ARG A 226 -21.77 -12.01 -5.22
N ARG A 227 -21.68 -11.32 -4.09
CA ARG A 227 -21.63 -9.85 -4.04
C ARG A 227 -20.28 -9.44 -3.46
N CYS A 228 -19.71 -8.38 -4.03
CA CYS A 228 -18.55 -7.68 -3.52
C CYS A 228 -19.02 -6.30 -3.00
N PRO A 229 -19.29 -6.15 -1.70
CA PRO A 229 -19.63 -4.87 -1.11
C PRO A 229 -18.48 -3.86 -1.23
N SER A 230 -18.83 -2.60 -1.45
CA SER A 230 -17.90 -1.47 -1.47
C SER A 230 -18.33 -0.44 -0.44
N ALA A 231 -17.44 -0.09 0.49
CA ALA A 231 -17.76 0.81 1.61
C ALA A 231 -16.66 1.85 1.84
N SER A 232 -17.02 2.99 2.41
CA SER A 232 -16.06 4.00 2.83
C SER A 232 -15.91 4.02 4.35
N ILE A 233 -14.79 4.56 4.81
CA ILE A 233 -14.57 4.85 6.24
C ILE A 233 -15.53 5.92 6.78
N THR A 234 -16.02 6.82 5.91
CA THR A 234 -16.87 7.97 6.28
C THR A 234 -18.35 7.63 6.39
N SER A 235 -18.80 6.58 5.69
CA SER A 235 -20.21 6.15 5.62
C SER A 235 -20.84 5.79 6.97
N THR A 236 -20.02 5.57 8.01
CA THR A 236 -20.45 5.33 9.39
C THR A 236 -21.01 6.55 10.14
N SER A 237 -21.01 7.75 9.54
CA SER A 237 -21.40 9.00 10.22
C SER A 237 -22.88 9.42 10.04
N GLY A 238 -23.65 8.77 9.16
CA GLY A 238 -25.00 9.23 8.77
C GLY A 238 -26.19 8.68 9.57
N ARG A 239 -26.00 7.76 10.52
CA ARG A 239 -27.09 7.28 11.41
C ARG A 239 -26.65 7.41 12.86
N ARG A 240 -27.21 8.42 13.55
CA ARG A 240 -27.22 8.67 15.02
C ARG A 240 -26.16 7.89 15.83
N HIS A 241 -25.11 8.58 16.27
CA HIS A 241 -24.17 8.09 17.27
C HIS A 241 -24.88 7.96 18.67
N PRO A 242 -24.44 7.09 19.61
CA PRO A 242 -23.06 6.69 19.74
C PRO A 242 -22.70 5.20 19.74
N SER A 243 -21.46 4.94 19.30
CA SER A 243 -20.52 3.92 19.79
C SER A 243 -20.38 2.57 19.06
N ARG A 244 -20.86 2.39 17.82
CA ARG A 244 -21.00 1.01 17.32
C ARG A 244 -20.70 0.81 15.80
N PRO A 245 -19.47 0.38 15.38
CA PRO A 245 -19.17 0.01 13.99
C PRO A 245 -19.96 -1.22 13.51
N PRO A 246 -20.14 -1.47 12.19
CA PRO A 246 -20.91 -2.60 11.67
C PRO A 246 -20.50 -3.95 12.29
N GLU A 247 -21.44 -4.87 12.51
CA GLU A 247 -21.16 -6.13 13.21
C GLU A 247 -20.09 -7.00 12.51
N SER A 248 -20.01 -6.92 11.18
CA SER A 248 -18.96 -7.54 10.36
C SER A 248 -17.57 -6.98 10.65
N VAL A 249 -17.46 -5.65 10.85
CA VAL A 249 -16.21 -4.94 11.18
C VAL A 249 -15.81 -5.19 12.63
N ARG A 250 -16.78 -5.28 13.55
CA ARG A 250 -16.51 -5.65 14.95
C ARG A 250 -16.00 -7.05 15.14
N ARG A 251 -16.59 -8.02 14.44
CA ARG A 251 -16.16 -9.42 14.50
C ARG A 251 -14.75 -9.61 13.91
N ALA A 252 -14.32 -8.68 13.06
CA ALA A 252 -12.99 -8.70 12.43
C ALA A 252 -11.91 -7.92 13.21
N CYS A 253 -12.24 -6.78 13.85
CA CYS A 253 -11.22 -5.88 14.41
C CYS A 253 -11.19 -5.77 15.95
N GLY A 254 -12.15 -6.33 16.69
CA GLY A 254 -12.24 -6.10 18.13
C GLY A 254 -12.46 -4.61 18.49
N THR A 255 -12.79 -4.31 19.74
CA THR A 255 -13.11 -2.94 20.19
C THR A 255 -11.86 -2.09 20.48
N THR A 256 -10.86 -2.10 19.59
CA THR A 256 -9.58 -1.41 19.78
C THR A 256 -9.41 -0.18 18.86
N SER A 257 -8.39 0.61 19.17
CA SER A 257 -8.07 1.95 18.65
C SER A 257 -8.08 2.13 17.13
N ALA A 258 -7.99 1.05 16.35
CA ALA A 258 -8.11 1.06 14.89
C ALA A 258 -9.43 1.66 14.39
N ALA A 259 -10.55 1.43 15.11
CA ALA A 259 -11.85 2.02 14.76
C ALA A 259 -11.98 3.51 15.12
N ARG A 260 -11.15 4.01 16.05
CA ARG A 260 -11.14 5.43 16.47
C ARG A 260 -10.38 6.30 15.47
N TRP A 261 -9.30 5.78 14.89
CA TRP A 261 -8.50 6.53 13.93
C TRP A 261 -9.23 6.74 12.58
N CYS A 262 -10.05 5.77 12.17
CA CYS A 262 -11.01 5.90 11.06
C CYS A 262 -11.83 7.21 11.09
N CYS A 263 -12.11 7.73 12.29
CA CYS A 263 -12.97 8.90 12.48
C CYS A 263 -12.21 10.20 12.78
N SER A 264 -10.92 10.15 13.10
CA SER A 264 -10.11 11.35 13.41
C SER A 264 -9.16 11.67 12.26
N GLY A 265 -9.72 12.25 11.19
CA GLY A 265 -8.91 12.86 10.14
C GLY A 265 -8.04 13.97 10.73
N SER A 266 -6.73 13.77 10.80
CA SER A 266 -5.77 14.83 11.08
C SER A 266 -4.95 15.11 9.82
N THR A 267 -5.25 16.25 9.22
CA THR A 267 -4.40 16.98 8.29
C THR A 267 -3.03 17.21 8.92
N ALA A 268 -2.00 16.51 8.46
CA ALA A 268 -0.61 16.91 8.71
C ALA A 268 -0.17 17.83 7.57
N SER A 269 -0.33 19.14 7.77
CA SER A 269 0.28 20.18 6.96
C SER A 269 1.79 20.21 7.23
N THR A 270 2.59 19.84 6.25
CA THR A 270 4.05 20.06 6.27
C THR A 270 4.37 21.46 5.73
N THR A 271 4.68 22.40 6.62
CA THR A 271 5.57 23.53 6.34
C THR A 271 6.70 23.53 7.36
N PRO A 272 7.98 23.50 6.95
CA PRO A 272 9.08 23.58 7.89
C PRO A 272 9.26 25.04 8.31
N ARG A 273 8.98 25.35 9.59
CA ARG A 273 9.49 26.56 10.23
C ARG A 273 10.94 26.29 10.64
N GLY A 274 11.85 27.11 10.12
CA GLY A 274 13.24 27.12 10.54
C GLY A 274 13.38 27.58 11.99
N SER A 275 14.36 27.01 12.67
CA SER A 275 14.94 27.56 13.89
C SER A 275 16.46 27.51 13.76
N SER A 276 17.01 28.71 13.65
CA SER A 276 18.41 29.08 13.72
C SER A 276 18.99 28.91 15.12
N SER A 277 20.14 28.26 15.22
CA SER A 277 21.19 28.46 16.23
C SER A 277 22.33 27.52 15.81
N GLY A 278 23.52 27.95 15.37
CA GLY A 278 24.31 29.12 15.71
C GLY A 278 25.67 28.58 16.15
N CYS A 279 26.69 28.63 15.29
CA CYS A 279 28.08 28.46 15.69
C CYS A 279 29.03 29.18 14.71
N ALA A 280 29.48 30.33 15.19
CA ALA A 280 30.69 31.11 14.92
C ALA A 280 31.56 30.77 13.68
N ALA A 281 31.64 31.75 12.78
CA ALA A 281 32.81 32.00 11.97
C ALA A 281 33.93 32.60 12.86
N SER A 282 35.16 32.15 12.66
CA SER A 282 36.37 32.81 13.15
C SER A 282 37.38 32.85 12.01
N SER A 283 37.69 34.06 11.59
CA SER A 283 38.68 34.45 10.58
C SER A 283 40.06 34.65 11.21
N VAL A 284 41.12 34.15 10.58
CA VAL A 284 42.50 34.69 10.63
C VAL A 284 43.18 34.26 9.30
N SER A 285 43.38 35.15 8.30
CA SER A 285 44.64 35.82 7.89
C SER A 285 45.90 34.92 7.88
N SER A 286 46.86 34.94 6.94
CA SER A 286 47.25 35.89 5.88
C SER A 286 48.46 35.32 5.11
N SER A 287 48.73 35.91 3.92
CA SER A 287 50.04 36.11 3.24
C SER A 287 50.67 34.98 2.43
N GLY A 288 51.07 35.31 1.19
CA GLY A 288 52.07 34.58 0.41
C GLY A 288 51.89 34.56 -1.12
N SER A 289 52.16 35.67 -1.81
CA SER A 289 52.65 35.67 -3.22
C SER A 289 54.20 35.56 -3.21
N PRO A 290 54.98 35.37 -4.30
CA PRO A 290 54.67 35.66 -5.72
C PRO A 290 55.31 34.72 -6.80
N GLY A 291 55.09 35.08 -8.08
CA GLY A 291 55.92 34.71 -9.25
C GLY A 291 55.27 33.63 -10.13
N GLY A 292 55.16 33.72 -11.45
CA GLY A 292 55.76 34.56 -12.49
C GLY A 292 55.76 33.71 -13.76
N GLY A 293 55.53 34.27 -14.95
CA GLY A 293 55.73 33.52 -16.20
C GLY A 293 54.82 33.90 -17.36
N VAL A 294 55.41 34.62 -18.30
CA VAL A 294 54.90 35.08 -19.60
C VAL A 294 54.84 33.92 -20.60
N GLY A 295 53.92 33.95 -21.58
CA GLY A 295 53.98 33.04 -22.73
C GLY A 295 52.82 33.17 -23.73
N SER A 296 52.99 34.06 -24.71
CA SER A 296 52.18 34.24 -25.91
C SER A 296 52.35 33.12 -26.96
N ALA A 297 51.29 32.86 -27.75
CA ALA A 297 51.24 32.51 -29.20
C ALA A 297 50.06 31.54 -29.47
N SER A 298 48.98 31.95 -30.14
CA SER A 298 48.82 32.06 -31.60
C SER A 298 48.98 30.73 -32.35
N SER A 299 47.89 30.15 -32.85
CA SER A 299 47.69 29.87 -34.29
C SER A 299 46.44 29.03 -34.57
N ARG A 300 45.61 29.60 -35.45
CA ARG A 300 44.75 29.01 -36.50
C ARG A 300 43.58 28.11 -36.12
#